data_AF-A0A6I7R7S9-F1
#
_entry.id   AF-A0A6I7R7S9-F1
#
_cell.length_a   1.000
_cell.length_b   1.000
_cell.length_c   1.000
_cell.angle_alpha   90.00
_cell.angle_beta   90.00
_cell.angle_gamma   90.00
#
_symmetry.space_group_name_H-M   'P 1'
#
loop_
_entity.id
_entity.type
_entity.pdbx_description
1 polymer ?
#
loop_
_entity_poly.entity_id
_entity_poly.type
_entity_poly.pdbx_seq_one_letter_code
_entity_poly.pdbx_strand_id
1 'polypeptide(L)'
;MKKHVCNKNILIRFLGLYLLGLLIFFASWLLSFHLFPEGIMRDTSLASKLAGSDISLSIGKELTRLFIINLTMSSVIVLFNLSFRINNIPLGYLIPPVWFLLYGLILGSNSFTFAMAERIAPSLSVLGRSGLYEMAAYTLIAVSTYNISRFEIKALFKTNPEKITKPIVFRRQQYIGLIVALLILLASNIMEALMIYNQI
;
A
#
# COMPACT_ATOMS: atom_id res chain seq x y z
N MET A 1 2.34 10.43 18.03
CA MET A 1 2.18 10.10 16.59
C MET A 1 2.80 11.14 15.64
N LYS A 2 2.35 12.41 15.62
CA LYS A 2 2.84 13.44 14.67
C LYS A 2 4.37 13.63 14.62
N LYS A 3 5.05 13.54 15.77
CA LYS A 3 6.52 13.65 15.89
C LYS A 3 7.28 12.54 15.15
N HIS A 4 6.68 11.36 14.99
CA HIS A 4 7.28 10.23 14.25
C HIS A 4 6.93 10.30 12.76
N VAL A 5 5.67 10.60 12.45
CA VAL A 5 5.15 10.59 11.07
C VAL A 5 5.64 11.79 10.25
N CYS A 6 5.93 12.93 10.88
CA CYS A 6 6.51 14.11 10.22
C CYS A 6 8.01 14.28 10.52
N ASN A 7 8.72 13.22 10.93
CA ASN A 7 10.13 13.31 11.29
C ASN A 7 11.01 13.70 10.07
N LYS A 8 12.16 14.35 10.34
CA LYS A 8 13.15 14.68 9.29
C LYS A 8 13.80 13.42 8.70
N ASN A 9 13.93 12.36 9.49
CA ASN A 9 14.49 11.08 9.05
C ASN A 9 13.39 10.23 8.38
N ILE A 10 13.63 9.88 7.12
CA ILE A 10 12.72 9.06 6.32
C ILE A 10 12.47 7.68 6.96
N LEU A 11 13.47 7.07 7.59
CA LEU A 11 13.35 5.76 8.22
C LEU A 11 12.38 5.80 9.40
N ILE A 12 12.40 6.87 10.20
CA ILE A 12 11.47 7.02 11.34
C ILE A 12 10.02 7.14 10.83
N ARG A 13 9.81 7.86 9.73
CA ARG A 13 8.48 7.97 9.11
C ARG A 13 8.02 6.63 8.54
N PHE A 14 8.90 5.96 7.80
CA PHE A 14 8.64 4.64 7.21
C PHE A 14 8.27 3.63 8.29
N LEU A 15 9.14 3.42 9.28
CA LEU A 15 8.91 2.46 10.36
C LEU A 15 7.65 2.81 11.15
N GLY A 16 7.43 4.09 11.47
CA GLY A 16 6.23 4.51 12.19
C GLY A 16 4.94 4.21 11.44
N LEU A 17 4.90 4.46 10.12
CA LEU A 17 3.70 4.22 9.31
C LEU A 17 3.53 2.73 8.97
N TYR A 18 4.63 2.03 8.71
CA TYR A 18 4.63 0.60 8.38
C TYR A 18 4.24 -0.26 9.59
N LEU A 19 4.78 0.02 10.78
CA LEU A 19 4.39 -0.70 12.01
C LEU A 19 2.92 -0.45 12.37
N LEU A 20 2.42 0.78 12.20
CA LEU A 20 1.00 1.07 12.34
C LEU A 20 0.16 0.25 11.35
N GLY A 21 0.61 0.20 10.09
CA GLY A 21 -0.01 -0.61 9.04
C GLY A 21 -0.05 -2.10 9.38
N LEU A 22 1.06 -2.67 9.86
CA LEU A 22 1.13 -4.06 10.29
C LEU A 22 0.16 -4.36 11.44
N LEU A 23 0.07 -3.48 12.45
CA LEU A 23 -0.90 -3.64 13.53
C LEU A 23 -2.35 -3.66 13.01
N ILE A 24 -2.69 -2.73 12.10
CA ILE A 24 -4.01 -2.67 11.47
C ILE A 24 -4.27 -3.96 10.68
N PHE A 25 -3.29 -4.41 9.90
CA PHE A 25 -3.38 -5.62 9.09
C PHE A 25 -3.58 -6.88 9.94
N PHE A 26 -2.78 -7.09 10.99
CA PHE A 26 -2.92 -8.28 11.84
C PHE A 26 -4.25 -8.27 12.60
N ALA A 27 -4.69 -7.10 13.08
CA ALA A 27 -5.99 -6.96 13.71
C ALA A 27 -7.14 -7.25 12.74
N SER A 28 -7.09 -6.71 11.52
CA SER A 28 -8.15 -6.93 10.53
C SER A 28 -8.15 -8.36 9.99
N TRP A 29 -6.99 -8.97 9.81
CA TRP A 29 -6.83 -10.37 9.44
C TRP A 29 -7.42 -11.30 10.51
N LEU A 30 -7.10 -11.08 11.78
CA LEU A 30 -7.67 -11.86 12.89
C LEU A 30 -9.20 -11.75 12.93
N LEU A 31 -9.72 -10.53 12.81
CA LEU A 31 -11.16 -10.28 12.85
C LEU A 31 -11.87 -10.91 11.65
N SER A 32 -11.39 -10.70 10.42
CA SER A 32 -12.05 -11.26 9.24
C SER A 32 -11.93 -12.78 9.17
N PHE A 33 -10.82 -13.37 9.64
CA PHE A 33 -10.66 -14.82 9.72
C PHE A 33 -11.75 -15.46 10.58
N HIS A 34 -12.07 -14.88 11.74
CA HIS A 34 -13.05 -15.45 12.66
C HIS A 34 -14.50 -15.02 12.41
N LEU A 35 -14.73 -13.79 11.94
CA LEU A 35 -16.07 -13.20 11.88
C LEU A 35 -16.68 -13.21 10.49
N PHE A 36 -15.85 -13.18 9.43
CA PHE A 36 -16.35 -12.97 8.07
C PHE A 36 -16.54 -14.31 7.34
N PRO A 37 -17.67 -14.46 6.59
CA PRO A 37 -17.82 -15.53 5.62
C PRO A 37 -16.72 -15.49 4.57
N GLU A 38 -16.38 -16.67 4.08
CA GLU A 38 -15.42 -16.79 2.99
C GLU A 38 -15.94 -16.14 1.70
N GLY A 39 -15.07 -15.40 1.02
CA GLY A 39 -15.38 -14.74 -0.25
C GLY A 39 -16.27 -13.49 -0.15
N ILE A 40 -16.63 -13.01 1.06
CA ILE A 40 -17.54 -11.86 1.22
C ILE A 40 -17.07 -10.57 0.52
N MET A 41 -15.76 -10.41 0.32
CA MET A 41 -15.17 -9.24 -0.36
C MET A 41 -14.62 -9.57 -1.75
N ARG A 42 -15.00 -10.72 -2.34
CA ARG A 42 -14.51 -11.10 -3.66
C ARG A 42 -15.03 -10.10 -4.70
N ASP A 43 -14.15 -9.69 -5.61
CA ASP A 43 -14.43 -8.74 -6.69
C ASP A 43 -14.89 -7.33 -6.26
N THR A 44 -14.76 -6.97 -4.99
CA THR A 44 -15.15 -5.63 -4.52
C THR A 44 -14.09 -4.56 -4.76
N SER A 45 -12.83 -4.95 -4.92
CA SER A 45 -11.72 -4.00 -5.04
C SER A 45 -11.49 -3.54 -6.49
N LEU A 46 -11.07 -2.28 -6.68
CA LEU A 46 -10.66 -1.78 -8.00
C LEU A 46 -9.49 -2.59 -8.58
N ALA A 47 -8.53 -2.97 -7.73
CA ALA A 47 -7.37 -3.76 -8.14
C ALA A 47 -7.79 -5.16 -8.65
N SER A 48 -8.71 -5.85 -7.97
CA SER A 48 -9.21 -7.16 -8.41
C SER A 48 -9.94 -7.06 -9.76
N LYS A 49 -10.73 -6.01 -9.97
CA LYS A 49 -11.40 -5.76 -11.24
C LYS A 49 -10.42 -5.45 -12.38
N LEU A 50 -9.34 -4.73 -12.10
CA LEU A 50 -8.30 -4.40 -13.08
C LEU A 50 -7.38 -5.58 -13.40
N ALA A 51 -7.14 -6.47 -12.43
CA ALA A 51 -6.37 -7.69 -12.65
C ALA A 51 -7.11 -8.66 -13.60
N GLY A 52 -8.44 -8.71 -13.53
CA GLY A 52 -9.25 -9.64 -14.30
C GLY A 52 -9.19 -11.07 -13.75
N SER A 53 -10.05 -11.95 -14.26
CA SER A 53 -10.18 -13.35 -13.82
C SER A 53 -9.24 -14.31 -14.56
N ASP A 54 -8.65 -13.89 -15.67
CA ASP A 54 -7.88 -14.79 -16.53
C ASP A 54 -6.40 -14.79 -16.11
N ILE A 55 -5.86 -15.99 -15.90
CA ILE A 55 -4.43 -16.19 -15.64
C ILE A 55 -3.70 -16.20 -16.98
N SER A 56 -2.64 -15.41 -17.12
CA SER A 56 -1.82 -15.47 -18.33
C SER A 56 -0.92 -16.70 -18.30
N LEU A 57 -0.85 -17.44 -19.42
CA LEU A 57 0.12 -18.54 -19.59
C LEU A 57 1.59 -18.07 -19.65
N SER A 58 1.84 -16.75 -19.63
CA SER A 58 3.18 -16.17 -19.67
C SER A 58 3.48 -15.36 -18.42
N ILE A 59 4.50 -15.78 -17.66
CA ILE A 59 4.99 -15.08 -16.46
C ILE A 59 5.30 -13.61 -16.76
N GLY A 60 5.88 -13.30 -17.92
CA GLY A 60 6.23 -11.93 -18.30
C GLY A 60 5.00 -11.04 -18.50
N LYS A 61 3.92 -11.58 -19.08
CA LYS A 61 2.65 -10.85 -19.23
C LYS A 61 2.00 -10.62 -17.86
N GLU A 62 2.01 -11.63 -17.00
CA GLU A 62 1.47 -11.55 -15.64
C GLU A 62 2.22 -10.50 -14.80
N LEU A 63 3.56 -10.57 -14.80
CA LEU A 63 4.42 -9.60 -14.12
C LEU A 63 4.15 -8.18 -14.61
N THR A 64 4.06 -7.98 -15.93
CA THR A 64 3.79 -6.67 -16.52
C THR A 64 2.42 -6.13 -16.06
N ARG A 65 1.39 -6.97 -16.07
CA ARG A 65 0.04 -6.63 -15.59
C ARG A 65 0.07 -6.19 -14.12
N LEU A 66 0.62 -7.03 -13.24
CA LEU A 66 0.71 -6.75 -11.80
C LEU A 66 1.53 -5.48 -11.54
N PHE A 67 2.65 -5.31 -12.24
CA PHE A 67 3.50 -4.13 -12.10
C PHE A 67 2.81 -2.84 -12.55
N ILE A 68 2.05 -2.86 -13.65
CA ILE A 68 1.28 -1.68 -14.09
C ILE A 68 0.17 -1.33 -13.08
N ILE A 69 -0.55 -2.33 -12.57
CA ILE A 69 -1.60 -2.12 -11.56
C ILE A 69 -0.97 -1.50 -10.30
N ASN A 70 0.10 -2.08 -9.79
CA ASN A 70 0.76 -1.61 -8.57
C ASN A 70 1.44 -0.24 -8.76
N LEU A 71 1.92 0.08 -9.96
CA LEU A 71 2.44 1.41 -10.29
C LEU A 71 1.31 2.46 -10.37
N THR A 72 0.15 2.08 -10.93
CA THR A 72 -1.06 2.90 -10.93
C THR A 72 -1.49 3.21 -9.50
N MET A 73 -1.55 2.20 -8.65
CA MET A 73 -1.88 2.34 -7.22
C MET A 73 -0.86 3.24 -6.51
N SER A 74 0.44 3.02 -6.72
CA SER A 74 1.50 3.89 -6.21
C SER A 74 1.32 5.36 -6.62
N SER A 75 0.87 5.61 -7.85
CA SER A 75 0.63 6.95 -8.36
C SER A 75 -0.50 7.66 -7.61
N VAL A 76 -1.54 6.94 -7.16
CA VAL A 76 -2.60 7.50 -6.30
C VAL A 76 -2.02 8.06 -5.00
N ILE A 77 -1.08 7.35 -4.37
CA ILE A 77 -0.41 7.82 -3.14
C ILE A 77 0.32 9.14 -3.40
N VAL A 78 1.08 9.20 -4.50
CA VAL A 78 1.84 10.40 -4.89
C VAL A 78 0.89 11.56 -5.20
N LEU A 79 -0.20 11.33 -5.92
CA LEU A 79 -1.20 12.35 -6.22
C LEU A 79 -1.84 12.90 -4.95
N PHE A 80 -2.22 12.05 -3.99
CA PHE A 80 -2.76 12.51 -2.71
C PHE A 80 -1.73 13.32 -1.91
N ASN A 81 -0.46 12.90 -1.90
CA ASN A 81 0.62 13.68 -1.30
C ASN A 81 0.84 15.01 -2.01
N LEU A 82 0.65 15.09 -3.33
CA LEU A 82 0.76 16.30 -4.15
C LEU A 82 -0.39 17.26 -3.89
N SER A 83 -1.61 16.76 -3.68
CA SER A 83 -2.80 17.60 -3.49
C SER A 83 -2.75 18.36 -2.17
N PHE A 84 -2.94 17.70 -1.02
CA PHE A 84 -3.09 18.38 0.27
C PHE A 84 -2.29 17.73 1.39
N ARG A 85 -1.97 18.55 2.40
CA ARG A 85 -1.59 18.07 3.73
C ARG A 85 -2.52 18.66 4.78
N ILE A 86 -2.86 17.88 5.80
CA ILE A 86 -3.67 18.31 6.94
C ILE A 86 -2.73 18.47 8.13
N ASN A 87 -2.59 19.69 8.63
CA ASN A 87 -1.74 20.00 9.78
C ASN A 87 -0.31 19.41 9.66
N ASN A 88 0.32 19.57 8.50
CA ASN A 88 1.62 19.00 8.09
C ASN A 88 1.67 17.48 7.82
N ILE A 89 0.54 16.76 7.86
CA ILE A 89 0.47 15.34 7.50
C ILE A 89 -0.03 15.24 6.05
N PRO A 90 0.79 14.74 5.10
CA PRO A 90 0.39 14.58 3.70
C PRO A 90 -0.77 13.58 3.58
N LEU A 91 -1.74 13.86 2.71
CA LEU A 91 -2.92 12.99 2.57
C LEU A 91 -2.58 11.57 2.11
N GLY A 92 -1.53 11.38 1.32
CA GLY A 92 -1.10 10.06 0.87
C GLY A 92 -0.65 9.14 2.01
N TYR A 93 -0.42 9.66 3.22
CA TYR A 93 -0.15 8.85 4.41
C TYR A 93 -1.37 8.07 4.91
N LEU A 94 -2.58 8.48 4.52
CA LEU A 94 -3.81 7.77 4.87
C LEU A 94 -4.01 6.51 4.03
N ILE A 95 -3.40 6.46 2.83
CA ILE A 95 -3.62 5.38 1.87
C ILE A 95 -3.02 4.04 2.36
N PRO A 96 -1.74 3.95 2.78
CA PRO A 96 -1.19 2.66 3.22
C PRO A 96 -1.96 2.02 4.39
N PRO A 97 -2.31 2.73 5.49
CA PRO A 97 -3.11 2.15 6.57
C PRO A 97 -4.46 1.57 6.10
N VAL A 98 -5.15 2.25 5.18
CA VAL A 98 -6.40 1.75 4.58
C VAL A 98 -6.14 0.50 3.75
N TRP A 99 -5.05 0.44 3.00
CA TRP A 99 -4.71 -0.75 2.21
C TRP A 99 -4.23 -1.92 3.05
N PHE A 100 -3.53 -1.69 4.16
CA PHE A 100 -3.25 -2.72 5.16
C PHE A 100 -4.55 -3.29 5.76
N LEU A 101 -5.50 -2.42 6.10
CA LEU A 101 -6.81 -2.83 6.58
C LEU A 101 -7.50 -3.75 5.56
N LEU A 102 -7.64 -3.28 4.33
CA LEU A 102 -8.29 -4.02 3.24
C LEU A 102 -7.58 -5.34 2.94
N TYR A 103 -6.25 -5.34 2.93
CA TYR A 103 -5.47 -6.55 2.68
C TYR A 103 -5.68 -7.60 3.77
N GLY A 104 -5.68 -7.20 5.05
CA GLY A 104 -5.97 -8.13 6.15
C GLY A 104 -7.40 -8.66 6.10
N LEU A 105 -8.37 -7.81 5.75
CA LEU A 105 -9.75 -8.25 5.54
C LEU A 105 -9.83 -9.30 4.43
N ILE A 106 -9.28 -9.01 3.24
CA ILE A 106 -9.26 -9.89 2.07
C ILE A 106 -8.56 -11.22 2.37
N LEU A 107 -7.40 -11.16 3.04
CA LEU A 107 -6.63 -12.35 3.40
C LEU A 107 -7.40 -13.24 4.36
N GLY A 108 -7.97 -12.67 5.42
CA GLY A 108 -8.71 -13.46 6.40
C GLY A 108 -9.99 -14.04 5.86
N SER A 109 -10.74 -13.34 5.01
CA SER A 109 -11.94 -13.85 4.35
C SER A 109 -11.67 -14.64 3.05
N ASN A 110 -10.41 -14.92 2.72
CA ASN A 110 -9.99 -15.58 1.46
C ASN A 110 -10.72 -15.02 0.21
N SER A 111 -10.77 -13.69 0.13
CA SER A 111 -11.51 -12.95 -0.90
C SER A 111 -10.61 -12.46 -2.04
N PHE A 112 -9.50 -13.14 -2.29
CA PHE A 112 -8.65 -12.89 -3.45
C PHE A 112 -9.38 -13.23 -4.76
N THR A 113 -8.95 -12.60 -5.86
CA THR A 113 -9.40 -12.94 -7.22
C THR A 113 -9.13 -14.43 -7.50
N PHE A 114 -7.94 -14.90 -7.15
CA PHE A 114 -7.58 -16.31 -7.12
C PHE A 114 -7.63 -16.79 -5.67
N ALA A 115 -8.77 -17.32 -5.27
CA ALA A 115 -8.98 -17.83 -3.92
C ALA A 115 -8.01 -18.98 -3.62
N MET A 116 -7.48 -18.99 -2.41
CA MET A 116 -6.61 -20.07 -1.95
C MET A 116 -7.45 -21.32 -1.66
N ALA A 117 -6.83 -22.50 -1.76
CA ALA A 117 -7.49 -23.76 -1.43
C ALA A 117 -8.01 -23.79 0.02
N GLU A 118 -7.28 -23.15 0.94
CA GLU A 118 -7.67 -23.03 2.35
C GLU A 118 -7.43 -21.61 2.87
N ARG A 119 -8.26 -21.19 3.84
CA ARG A 119 -8.07 -19.93 4.56
C ARG A 119 -6.80 -20.00 5.39
N ILE A 120 -5.90 -19.04 5.21
CA ILE A 120 -4.67 -18.97 6.01
C ILE A 120 -4.98 -18.38 7.38
N ALA A 121 -4.70 -19.14 8.44
CA ALA A 121 -4.81 -18.67 9.82
C ALA A 121 -3.75 -17.60 10.15
N PRO A 122 -4.08 -16.59 10.97
CA PRO A 122 -3.16 -15.55 11.41
C PRO A 122 -1.83 -16.11 11.94
N SER A 123 -0.75 -15.90 11.19
CA SER A 123 0.57 -16.48 11.47
C SER A 123 1.66 -15.76 10.68
N LEU A 124 2.92 -16.02 11.00
CA LEU A 124 4.06 -15.46 10.25
C LEU A 124 4.24 -16.06 8.84
N SER A 125 3.43 -17.07 8.47
CA SER A 125 3.41 -17.64 7.12
C SER A 125 3.11 -16.59 6.05
N VAL A 126 2.41 -15.50 6.41
CA VAL A 126 2.13 -14.38 5.50
C VAL A 126 3.40 -13.68 4.99
N LEU A 127 4.54 -13.78 5.70
CA LEU A 127 5.82 -13.25 5.23
C LEU A 127 6.32 -13.98 3.97
N GLY A 128 5.81 -15.18 3.70
CA GLY A 128 6.03 -15.89 2.46
C GLY A 128 5.18 -15.38 1.29
N ARG A 129 4.38 -14.31 1.44
CA ARG A 129 3.50 -13.75 0.39
C ARG A 129 3.90 -12.33 0.00
N SER A 130 3.54 -11.91 -1.22
CA SER A 130 3.91 -10.62 -1.82
C SER A 130 3.31 -9.41 -1.10
N GLY A 131 2.07 -9.52 -0.64
CA GLY A 131 1.27 -8.36 -0.24
C GLY A 131 1.92 -7.48 0.84
N LEU A 132 2.57 -8.03 1.86
CA LEU A 132 3.23 -7.18 2.88
C LEU A 132 4.44 -6.41 2.32
N TYR A 133 5.13 -6.96 1.31
CA TYR A 133 6.23 -6.27 0.62
C TYR A 133 5.71 -5.17 -0.31
N GLU A 134 4.58 -5.38 -0.98
CA GLU A 134 3.89 -4.32 -1.72
C GLU A 134 3.49 -3.17 -0.78
N MET A 135 2.91 -3.49 0.38
CA MET A 135 2.54 -2.50 1.39
C MET A 135 3.76 -1.75 1.93
N ALA A 136 4.92 -2.41 2.05
CA ALA A 136 6.18 -1.76 2.40
C ALA A 136 6.61 -0.77 1.31
N ALA A 137 6.54 -1.15 0.03
CA ALA A 137 6.83 -0.26 -1.09
C ALA A 137 5.89 0.95 -1.10
N TYR A 138 4.57 0.74 -0.98
CA TYR A 138 3.59 1.83 -0.91
C TYR A 138 3.84 2.79 0.25
N THR A 139 4.15 2.26 1.43
CA THR A 139 4.50 3.06 2.60
C THR A 139 5.77 3.87 2.35
N LEU A 140 6.79 3.26 1.73
CA LEU A 140 8.05 3.94 1.42
C LEU A 140 7.86 5.04 0.37
N ILE A 141 7.01 4.82 -0.64
CA ILE A 141 6.61 5.86 -1.61
C ILE A 141 5.92 7.02 -0.91
N ALA A 142 4.95 6.73 -0.02
CA ALA A 142 4.23 7.74 0.74
C ALA A 142 5.19 8.63 1.54
N VAL A 143 6.14 8.03 2.28
CA VAL A 143 7.06 8.81 3.10
C VAL A 143 8.20 9.47 2.32
N SER A 144 8.55 8.94 1.14
CA SER A 144 9.55 9.55 0.26
C SER A 144 9.01 10.81 -0.42
N THR A 145 7.71 10.84 -0.70
CA THR A 145 7.01 11.97 -1.34
C THR A 145 6.34 12.93 -0.35
N TYR A 146 6.69 12.87 0.94
CA TYR A 146 5.98 13.62 1.99
C TYR A 146 5.96 15.16 1.83
N ASN A 147 6.88 15.75 1.07
CA ASN A 147 7.07 17.20 1.00
C ASN A 147 6.55 17.84 -0.30
N ILE A 148 5.83 17.08 -1.14
CA ILE A 148 5.37 17.57 -2.45
C ILE A 148 4.01 18.27 -2.41
N SER A 149 3.34 18.32 -1.25
CA SER A 149 2.00 18.90 -1.12
C SER A 149 1.93 20.34 -1.60
N ARG A 150 0.89 20.67 -2.35
CA ARG A 150 0.63 22.01 -2.90
C ARG A 150 -0.27 22.86 -2.02
N PHE A 151 -1.14 22.22 -1.23
CA PHE A 151 -2.08 22.92 -0.36
C PHE A 151 -2.01 22.39 1.08
N GLU A 152 -2.30 23.25 2.05
CA GLU A 152 -2.36 22.91 3.46
C GLU A 152 -3.71 23.30 4.06
N ILE A 153 -4.29 22.35 4.80
CA ILE A 153 -5.46 22.59 5.64
C ILE A 153 -5.00 22.53 7.10
N LYS A 154 -5.24 23.58 7.89
CA LYS A 154 -4.71 23.69 9.27
C LYS A 154 -5.32 22.68 10.24
N ALA A 155 -6.58 22.32 10.05
CA ALA A 155 -7.28 21.37 10.91
C ALA A 155 -8.30 20.56 10.11
N LEU A 156 -8.54 19.33 10.54
CA LEU A 156 -9.64 18.50 10.03
C LEU A 156 -10.94 19.30 10.17
N PHE A 157 -11.75 19.37 9.10
CA PHE A 157 -13.00 20.15 9.02
C PHE A 157 -12.88 21.68 8.90
N LYS A 158 -11.68 22.27 8.82
CA LYS A 158 -11.53 23.66 8.36
C LYS A 158 -11.47 23.72 6.84
N THR A 159 -12.34 24.49 6.21
CA THR A 159 -12.50 24.59 4.75
C THR A 159 -11.79 25.80 4.14
N ASN A 160 -10.54 26.04 4.53
CA ASN A 160 -9.72 27.08 3.90
C ASN A 160 -8.32 26.54 3.55
N PRO A 161 -8.15 25.93 2.36
CA PRO A 161 -6.85 25.42 1.93
C PRO A 161 -5.91 26.57 1.57
N GLU A 162 -4.77 26.65 2.25
CA GLU A 162 -3.71 27.62 1.94
C GLU A 162 -2.74 27.02 0.92
N LYS A 163 -2.37 27.78 -0.11
CA LYS A 163 -1.33 27.36 -1.06
C LYS A 163 0.04 27.38 -0.37
N ILE A 164 0.79 26.28 -0.51
CA ILE A 164 2.16 26.20 -0.02
C ILE A 164 3.07 26.89 -1.03
N THR A 165 3.69 28.00 -0.61
CA THR A 165 4.59 28.81 -1.45
C THR A 165 6.03 28.31 -1.46
N LYS A 166 6.39 27.43 -0.52
CA LYS A 166 7.76 26.89 -0.42
C LYS A 166 8.06 25.99 -1.64
N PRO A 167 9.27 26.10 -2.23
CA PRO A 167 9.66 25.25 -3.34
C PRO A 167 9.74 23.79 -2.90
N ILE A 168 9.34 22.89 -3.80
CA ILE A 168 9.48 21.45 -3.60
C ILE A 168 10.94 21.11 -3.89
N VAL A 169 11.67 20.70 -2.86
CA VAL A 169 13.08 20.29 -2.98
C VAL A 169 13.20 18.86 -2.49
N PHE A 170 13.63 17.96 -3.37
CA PHE A 170 13.91 16.58 -3.01
C PHE A 170 15.32 16.45 -2.44
N ARG A 171 15.42 15.78 -1.29
CA ARG A 171 16.71 15.38 -0.70
C ARG A 171 17.15 14.04 -1.27
N ARG A 172 18.46 13.78 -1.27
CA ARG A 172 19.05 12.49 -1.69
C ARG A 172 18.36 11.28 -1.06
N GLN A 173 18.00 11.35 0.22
CA GLN A 173 17.28 10.29 0.94
C GLN A 173 15.91 9.96 0.34
N GLN A 174 15.22 10.94 -0.25
CA GLN A 174 13.91 10.75 -0.87
C GLN A 174 14.03 10.09 -2.24
N TYR A 175 15.04 10.46 -3.03
CA TYR A 175 15.35 9.77 -4.28
C TYR A 175 15.74 8.31 -4.02
N ILE A 176 16.63 8.07 -3.04
CA ILE A 176 16.99 6.71 -2.64
C ILE A 176 15.75 5.95 -2.17
N GLY A 177 14.90 6.56 -1.33
CA GLY A 177 13.66 5.95 -0.85
C GLY A 177 12.71 5.55 -1.97
N LEU A 178 12.52 6.41 -2.98
CA LEU A 178 11.72 6.09 -4.16
C LEU A 178 12.29 4.94 -4.97
N ILE A 179 13.61 4.95 -5.24
CA ILE A 179 14.28 3.88 -5.99
C ILE A 179 14.15 2.54 -5.23
N VAL A 180 14.45 2.53 -3.94
CA VAL A 180 14.30 1.34 -3.08
C VAL A 180 12.85 0.85 -3.08
N ALA A 181 11.88 1.75 -3.00
CA ALA A 181 10.47 1.36 -3.03
C ALA A 181 10.07 0.70 -4.36
N LEU A 182 10.53 1.25 -5.49
CA LEU A 182 10.26 0.66 -6.81
C LEU A 182 10.94 -0.71 -6.98
N LEU A 183 12.14 -0.90 -6.42
CA LEU A 183 12.81 -2.20 -6.41
C LEU A 183 12.06 -3.22 -5.55
N ILE A 184 11.58 -2.82 -4.36
CA ILE A 184 10.74 -3.68 -3.52
C ILE A 184 9.45 -4.04 -4.25
N LEU A 185 8.80 -3.07 -4.90
CA LEU A 185 7.57 -3.29 -5.65
C LEU A 185 7.77 -4.24 -6.84
N LEU A 186 8.89 -4.11 -7.55
CA LEU A 186 9.23 -5.02 -8.63
C LEU A 186 9.46 -6.45 -8.08
N ALA A 187 10.22 -6.58 -6.99
CA ALA A 187 10.51 -7.87 -6.37
C ALA A 187 9.23 -8.56 -5.83
N SER A 188 8.32 -7.80 -5.21
CA SER A 188 7.04 -8.34 -4.74
C SER A 188 6.18 -8.86 -5.90
N ASN A 189 6.16 -8.14 -7.03
CA ASN A 189 5.36 -8.54 -8.18
C ASN A 189 5.97 -9.73 -8.93
N ILE A 190 7.30 -9.86 -8.95
CA ILE A 190 7.96 -11.07 -9.44
C ILE A 190 7.54 -12.27 -8.57
N MET A 191 7.57 -12.10 -7.26
CA MET A 191 7.18 -13.16 -6.33
C MET A 191 5.70 -13.55 -6.52
N GLU A 192 4.80 -12.57 -6.69
CA GLU A 192 3.38 -12.83 -6.96
C GLU A 192 3.15 -13.52 -8.31
N ALA A 193 3.80 -13.06 -9.37
CA ALA A 193 3.70 -13.68 -10.70
C ALA A 193 4.16 -15.15 -10.67
N LEU A 194 5.23 -15.46 -9.93
CA LEU A 194 5.70 -16.84 -9.73
C LEU A 194 4.71 -17.67 -8.92
N MET A 195 4.08 -17.09 -7.89
CA MET A 195 3.05 -17.79 -7.10
C MET A 195 1.81 -18.13 -7.92
N ILE A 196 1.33 -17.19 -8.75
CA ILE A 196 0.20 -17.42 -9.64
C ILE A 196 0.55 -18.47 -10.70
N TYR A 197 1.74 -18.37 -11.29
CA TYR A 197 2.18 -19.33 -12.30
C TYR A 197 2.30 -20.76 -11.75
N ASN A 198 2.82 -20.93 -10.54
CA ASN A 198 2.95 -22.24 -9.89
C ASN A 198 1.60 -22.86 -9.44
N GLN A 199 0.49 -22.13 -9.57
CA GLN A 199 -0.87 -22.63 -9.32
C GLN A 199 -1.57 -23.17 -10.58
N ILE A 200 -0.96 -22.98 -11.76
CA ILE A 200 -1.38 -23.54 -13.05
C ILE A 200 -0.77 -24.94 -13.21
#